data_AF-A0A3A4WI92-F1
#
_entry.id   AF-A0A3A4WI92-F1
#
_cell.length_a   1.000
_cell.length_b   1.000
_cell.length_c   1.000
_cell.angle_alpha   90.00
_cell.angle_beta   90.00
_cell.angle_gamma   90.00
#
_symmetry.space_group_name_H-M   'P 1'
#
loop_
_entity.id
_entity.type
_entity.pdbx_description
1 polymer ?
#
loop_
_entity_poly.entity_id
_entity_poly.type
_entity_poly.pdbx_seq_one_letter_code
_entity_poly.pdbx_strand_id
1 'polypeptide(L)'
;MNQPEITDEEIGMRAFQLRKSRAVEHAMERIRQGLGEEWSALSIKDIETLNWALGETWAHLARPAWNEIQFTGLGKERVDRIIQVAKRILAHEILGHDGLSQIDKILKD
;
A
#
# COMPACT_ATOMS: atom_id res chain seq x y z
N MET A 1 -34.92 18.05 -14.09
CA MET A 1 -33.81 17.09 -13.96
C MET A 1 -32.96 17.58 -12.81
N ASN A 2 -33.04 16.96 -11.63
CA ASN A 2 -32.16 17.31 -10.52
C ASN A 2 -30.79 16.69 -10.81
N GLN A 3 -29.80 17.51 -11.11
CA GLN A 3 -28.40 17.09 -10.99
C GLN A 3 -28.19 16.68 -9.53
N PRO A 4 -27.61 15.51 -9.24
CA PRO A 4 -27.24 15.20 -7.87
C PRO A 4 -26.20 16.23 -7.45
N GLU A 5 -26.54 17.05 -6.46
CA GLU A 5 -25.63 17.99 -5.82
C GLU A 5 -24.54 17.14 -5.15
N ILE A 6 -23.41 16.99 -5.83
CA ILE A 6 -22.26 16.27 -5.28
C ILE A 6 -21.87 17.02 -4.00
N THR A 7 -21.89 16.32 -2.86
CA THR A 7 -21.61 16.95 -1.57
C THR A 7 -20.11 17.18 -1.40
N ASP A 8 -19.73 18.17 -0.58
CA ASP A 8 -18.32 18.41 -0.23
C ASP A 8 -17.64 17.15 0.35
N GLU A 9 -18.41 16.30 1.02
CA GLU A 9 -17.97 15.00 1.52
C GLU A 9 -17.60 14.03 0.38
N GLU A 10 -18.44 13.92 -0.65
CA GLU A 10 -18.16 13.09 -1.83
C GLU A 10 -16.92 13.58 -2.58
N ILE A 11 -16.74 14.91 -2.67
CA ILE A 11 -15.55 15.53 -3.25
C ILE A 11 -14.32 15.17 -2.41
N GLY A 12 -14.41 15.29 -1.08
CA GLY A 12 -13.35 14.94 -0.14
C GLY A 12 -12.93 13.48 -0.22
N MET A 13 -13.90 12.56 -0.26
CA MET A 13 -13.67 11.12 -0.40
C MET A 13 -12.97 10.80 -1.73
N ARG A 14 -13.46 11.35 -2.85
CA ARG A 14 -12.84 11.14 -4.16
C ARG A 14 -11.40 11.68 -4.19
N ALA A 15 -11.17 12.87 -3.64
CA ALA A 15 -9.83 13.44 -3.54
C ALA A 15 -8.91 12.62 -2.64
N PHE A 16 -9.42 12.00 -1.57
CA PHE A 16 -8.66 11.07 -0.75
C PHE A 16 -8.26 9.82 -1.52
N GLN A 17 -9.22 9.15 -2.17
CA GLN A 17 -8.97 7.92 -2.93
C GLN A 17 -8.01 8.15 -4.10
N LEU A 18 -8.14 9.28 -4.81
CA LEU A 18 -7.22 9.64 -5.88
C LEU A 18 -5.78 9.84 -5.38
N ARG A 19 -5.61 10.46 -4.21
CA ARG A 19 -4.28 10.66 -3.61
C ARG A 19 -3.68 9.34 -3.13
N LYS A 20 -4.50 8.44 -2.57
CA LYS A 20 -4.11 7.08 -2.21
C LYS A 20 -3.64 6.29 -3.43
N SER A 21 -4.45 6.21 -4.49
CA SER A 21 -4.11 5.45 -5.70
C SER A 21 -2.82 5.95 -6.33
N ARG A 22 -2.64 7.27 -6.50
CA ARG A 22 -1.39 7.85 -7.04
C ARG A 22 -0.16 7.53 -6.20
N ALA A 23 -0.28 7.60 -4.87
CA ALA A 23 0.82 7.31 -3.97
C ALA A 23 1.21 5.81 -4.02
N VAL A 24 0.22 4.93 -4.05
CA VAL A 24 0.41 3.48 -4.13
C VAL A 24 0.97 3.07 -5.50
N GLU A 25 0.45 3.63 -6.59
CA GLU A 25 0.98 3.41 -7.95
C GLU A 25 2.46 3.80 -8.03
N HIS A 26 2.83 4.94 -7.44
CA HIS A 26 4.23 5.35 -7.39
C HIS A 26 5.09 4.38 -6.58
N ALA A 27 4.63 3.95 -5.39
CA ALA A 27 5.36 2.99 -4.57
C ALA A 27 5.53 1.64 -5.27
N MET A 28 4.48 1.13 -5.91
CA MET A 28 4.51 -0.13 -6.68
C MET A 28 5.53 -0.06 -7.82
N GLU A 29 5.55 1.04 -8.57
CA GLU A 29 6.54 1.24 -9.64
C GLU A 29 7.97 1.26 -9.10
N ARG A 30 8.20 1.95 -7.96
CA ARG A 30 9.52 2.01 -7.33
C ARG A 30 9.99 0.66 -6.81
N ILE A 31 9.11 -0.14 -6.20
CA ILE A 31 9.42 -1.51 -5.76
C ILE A 31 9.74 -2.38 -6.97
N ARG A 32 8.94 -2.31 -8.03
CA ARG A 32 9.17 -3.06 -9.27
C ARG A 32 10.53 -2.74 -9.88
N GLN A 33 10.89 -1.47 -9.96
CA GLN A 33 12.21 -1.03 -10.43
C GLN A 33 13.34 -1.53 -9.53
N GLY A 34 13.14 -1.48 -8.20
CA GLY A 34 14.13 -1.94 -7.22
C GLY A 34 14.38 -3.45 -7.26
N LEU A 35 13.33 -4.25 -7.43
CA LEU A 35 13.43 -5.71 -7.52
C LEU A 35 13.94 -6.21 -8.88
N GLY A 36 13.74 -5.44 -9.95
CA GLY A 36 14.17 -5.84 -11.30
C GLY A 36 13.58 -7.19 -11.72
N GLU A 37 14.45 -8.17 -11.99
CA GLU A 37 14.04 -9.52 -12.41
C GLU A 37 13.26 -10.28 -11.33
N GLU A 38 13.56 -10.03 -10.04
CA GLU A 38 12.90 -10.71 -8.91
C GLU A 38 11.40 -10.35 -8.81
N TRP A 39 10.98 -9.24 -9.43
CA TRP A 39 9.57 -8.88 -9.53
C TRP A 39 8.74 -9.96 -10.25
N SER A 40 9.33 -10.61 -11.26
CA SER A 40 8.64 -11.64 -12.04
C SER A 40 8.32 -12.91 -11.24
N ALA A 41 8.98 -13.10 -10.09
CA ALA A 41 8.70 -14.21 -9.18
C ALA A 41 7.43 -13.99 -8.33
N LEU A 42 6.88 -12.77 -8.29
CA LEU A 42 5.64 -12.49 -7.59
C LEU A 42 4.44 -12.92 -8.43
N SER A 43 3.50 -13.64 -7.82
CA SER A 43 2.24 -13.96 -8.48
C SER A 43 1.35 -12.71 -8.61
N ILE A 44 0.38 -12.73 -9.53
CA ILE A 44 -0.60 -11.64 -9.67
C ILE A 44 -1.30 -11.38 -8.33
N LYS A 45 -1.68 -12.43 -7.60
CA LYS A 45 -2.32 -12.31 -6.28
C LYS A 45 -1.39 -11.67 -5.24
N ASP A 46 -0.09 -11.95 -5.30
CA ASP A 46 0.90 -11.34 -4.42
C ASP A 46 1.07 -9.85 -4.73
N ILE A 47 1.06 -9.47 -6.00
CA ILE A 47 1.11 -8.08 -6.46
C ILE A 47 -0.16 -7.32 -6.01
N GLU A 48 -1.34 -7.93 -6.14
CA GLU A 48 -2.61 -7.36 -5.66
C GLU A 48 -2.61 -7.20 -4.13
N THR A 49 -2.10 -8.20 -3.41
CA THR A 49 -1.98 -8.17 -1.95
C THR A 49 -1.01 -7.07 -1.51
N LEU A 50 0.13 -6.91 -2.20
CA LEU A 50 1.08 -5.85 -1.95
C LEU A 50 0.45 -4.47 -2.19
N ASN A 51 -0.28 -4.29 -3.30
CA ASN A 51 -0.99 -3.05 -3.61
C ASN A 51 -1.97 -2.67 -2.49
N TRP A 52 -2.79 -3.64 -2.06
CA TRP A 52 -3.71 -3.47 -0.94
C TRP A 52 -2.96 -3.06 0.35
N ALA A 53 -1.90 -3.77 0.70
CA ALA A 53 -1.11 -3.53 1.90
C ALA A 53 -0.53 -2.11 1.93
N LEU A 54 0.05 -1.67 0.82
CA LEU A 54 0.58 -0.31 0.65
C LEU A 54 -0.52 0.75 0.77
N GLY A 55 -1.70 0.47 0.22
CA GLY A 55 -2.85 1.37 0.32
C GLY A 55 -3.38 1.54 1.73
N GLU A 56 -3.52 0.45 2.48
CA GLU A 56 -3.96 0.51 3.88
C GLU A 56 -2.89 1.18 4.75
N THR A 57 -1.62 0.90 4.49
CA THR A 57 -0.51 1.54 5.19
C THR A 57 -0.46 3.04 4.89
N TRP A 58 -0.65 3.47 3.65
CA TRP A 58 -0.74 4.90 3.28
C TRP A 58 -1.89 5.61 4.00
N ALA A 59 -3.05 4.95 4.12
CA ALA A 59 -4.21 5.51 4.82
C ALA A 59 -3.99 5.61 6.34
N HIS A 60 -3.15 4.74 6.90
CA HIS A 60 -2.81 4.72 8.31
C HIS A 60 -1.65 5.68 8.66
N LEU A 61 -0.75 5.95 7.71
CA LEU A 61 0.42 6.80 7.92
C LEU A 61 0.14 8.29 7.71
N ALA A 62 0.87 9.12 8.45
CA ALA A 62 0.96 10.54 8.14
C ALA A 62 1.69 10.76 6.81
N ARG A 63 1.24 11.72 6.00
CA ARG A 63 1.83 12.04 4.69
C ARG A 63 3.36 12.21 4.68
N PRO A 64 3.99 12.92 5.64
CA PRO A 64 5.44 13.07 5.64
C PRO A 64 6.17 11.73 5.77
N ALA A 65 5.70 10.86 6.67
CA ALA A 65 6.30 9.55 6.91
C ALA A 65 6.26 8.66 5.65
N TRP A 66 5.19 8.74 4.86
CA TRP A 66 5.12 8.00 3.59
C TRP A 66 6.20 8.42 2.58
N ASN A 67 6.45 9.73 2.49
CA ASN A 67 7.39 10.29 1.50
C ASN A 67 8.86 10.00 1.84
N GLU A 68 9.17 9.61 3.08
CA GLU A 68 10.52 9.27 3.52
C GLU A 68 10.90 7.81 3.15
N ILE A 69 9.90 6.96 2.88
CA ILE A 69 10.11 5.54 2.57
C ILE A 69 10.86 5.38 1.23
N GLN A 70 11.99 4.66 1.27
CA GLN A 70 12.83 4.38 0.11
C GLN A 70 12.37 3.11 -0.61
N PHE A 71 11.24 3.18 -1.33
CA PHE A 71 10.62 2.02 -1.99
C PHE A 71 11.52 1.27 -2.98
N THR A 72 12.45 1.96 -3.65
CA THR A 72 13.40 1.31 -4.58
C THR A 72 14.43 0.44 -3.86
N GLY A 73 14.67 0.66 -2.56
CA GLY A 73 15.59 -0.16 -1.77
C GLY A 73 14.96 -1.41 -1.16
N LEU A 74 13.63 -1.60 -1.27
CA LEU A 74 12.92 -2.76 -0.73
C LEU A 74 13.30 -4.03 -1.50
N GLY A 75 14.25 -4.79 -0.95
CA GLY A 75 14.62 -6.10 -1.48
C GLY A 75 13.49 -7.13 -1.36
N LYS A 76 13.63 -8.24 -2.11
CA LYS A 76 12.59 -9.26 -2.26
C LYS A 76 12.10 -9.84 -0.93
N GLU A 77 13.01 -10.10 0.00
CA GLU A 77 12.68 -10.62 1.34
C GLU A 77 11.70 -9.71 2.09
N ARG A 78 11.93 -8.38 2.05
CA ARG A 78 11.05 -7.41 2.73
C ARG A 78 9.69 -7.32 2.06
N VAL A 79 9.67 -7.34 0.73
CA VAL A 79 8.41 -7.39 -0.04
C VAL A 79 7.60 -8.64 0.31
N ASP A 80 8.25 -9.80 0.39
CA ASP A 80 7.59 -11.04 0.78
C ASP A 80 7.06 -10.97 2.21
N ARG A 81 7.81 -10.42 3.15
CA ARG A 81 7.35 -10.22 4.53
C ARG A 81 6.11 -9.32 4.59
N ILE A 82 6.06 -8.22 3.83
CA ILE A 82 4.87 -7.35 3.74
C ILE A 82 3.66 -8.16 3.24
N ILE A 83 3.84 -8.93 2.17
CA ILE A 83 2.78 -9.74 1.56
C ILE A 83 2.29 -10.81 2.54
N GLN A 84 3.19 -11.47 3.28
CA GLN A 84 2.80 -12.45 4.30
C GLN A 84 2.00 -11.82 5.43
N VAL A 85 2.41 -10.65 5.95
CA VAL A 85 1.64 -9.94 6.97
C VAL A 85 0.27 -9.55 6.44
N ALA A 86 0.20 -9.02 5.23
CA ALA A 86 -1.06 -8.64 4.58
C ALA A 86 -2.02 -9.83 4.40
N LYS A 87 -1.51 -10.99 3.97
CA LYS A 87 -2.30 -12.23 3.89
C LYS A 87 -2.90 -12.64 5.23
N ARG A 88 -2.12 -12.52 6.32
CA ARG A 88 -2.60 -12.82 7.67
C ARG A 88 -3.69 -11.85 8.13
N ILE A 89 -3.61 -10.58 7.77
CA ILE A 89 -4.68 -9.60 8.03
C ILE A 89 -5.94 -10.00 7.26
N LEU A 90 -5.82 -10.28 5.95
CA LEU A 90 -6.93 -10.64 5.08
C LEU A 90 -7.58 -11.98 5.47
N ALA A 91 -6.81 -12.90 6.04
CA ALA A 91 -7.28 -14.15 6.62
C ALA A 91 -7.85 -14.01 8.03
N HIS A 92 -7.89 -12.78 8.58
CA HIS A 92 -8.33 -12.47 9.95
C HIS A 92 -7.55 -13.19 11.06
N GLU A 93 -6.31 -13.59 10.78
CA GLU A 93 -5.42 -14.24 11.75
C GLU A 93 -4.78 -13.24 12.72
N ILE A 94 -4.67 -11.98 12.30
CA ILE A 94 -4.18 -10.87 13.12
C ILE A 94 -5.07 -9.64 12.94
N LEU A 95 -5.08 -8.77 13.95
CA LEU A 95 -5.78 -7.50 13.87
C LEU A 95 -5.14 -6.59 12.81
N GLY A 96 -5.97 -5.90 12.03
CA GLY A 96 -5.51 -5.01 10.97
C GLY A 96 -4.52 -3.95 11.46
N HIS A 97 -4.81 -3.29 12.61
CA HIS A 97 -3.90 -2.31 13.20
C HIS A 97 -2.51 -2.90 13.50
N ASP A 98 -2.45 -4.10 14.11
CA ASP A 98 -1.18 -4.73 14.49
C ASP A 98 -0.40 -5.20 13.27
N GLY A 99 -1.10 -5.70 12.25
CA GLY A 99 -0.50 -6.07 10.97
C GLY A 99 0.03 -4.85 10.20
N LEU A 100 -0.73 -3.76 10.14
CA LEU A 100 -0.29 -2.51 9.49
C LEU A 100 0.89 -1.88 10.23
N SER A 101 0.92 -1.95 11.56
CA SER A 101 2.09 -1.52 12.34
C SER A 101 3.34 -2.35 12.03
N GLN A 102 3.19 -3.66 11.78
CA GLN A 102 4.31 -4.50 11.34
C GLN A 102 4.79 -4.14 9.93
N ILE A 103 3.85 -3.88 9.00
CA ILE A 103 4.19 -3.45 7.63
C ILE A 103 4.94 -2.12 7.65
N ASP A 104 4.49 -1.15 8.44
CA ASP A 104 5.17 0.14 8.60
C ASP A 104 6.63 -0.02 9.07
N LYS A 105 6.90 -0.93 10.01
CA LYS A 105 8.27 -1.22 10.46
C LYS A 105 9.12 -1.82 9.33
N ILE A 106 8.59 -2.80 8.60
CA ILE A 106 9.31 -3.42 7.47
C ILE A 106 9.68 -2.39 6.38
N LEU A 107 8.81 -1.39 6.16
CA LEU A 107 9.04 -0.33 5.19
C LEU A 107 10.13 0.67 5.62
N LYS A 108 10.39 0.80 6.92
CA LYS A 108 11.34 1.76 7.51
C LYS A 108 12.70 1.15 7.87
N ASP A 109 12.79 -0.17 7.96
CA ASP A 109 14.05 -0.92 8.14
C ASP A 109 15.02 -0.71 6.95
#